data_AF-A0A936L371-F1
#
_entry.id   AF-A0A936L371-F1
#
_cell.length_a   1.000
_cell.length_b   1.000
_cell.length_c   1.000
_cell.angle_alpha   90.00
_cell.angle_beta   90.00
_cell.angle_gamma   90.00
#
_symmetry.space_group_name_H-M   'P 1'
#
loop_
_entity.id
_entity.type
_entity.pdbx_description
1 polymer ?
#
loop_
_entity_poly.entity_id
_entity_poly.type
_entity_poly.pdbx_seq_one_letter_code
_entity_poly.pdbx_strand_id
1 'polypeptide(L)' 'MFGLSAAEVTEVYKQRWKIEVFFKFLKQEMNFKHFLSRNENGIQAVLYTTLITAMLIYIYRQVNRIEGYKWLVAFHQ' A
#
# COMPACT_ATOMS: atom_id res chain seq x y z
N MET A 1 3.73 -33.70 8.02
CA MET A 1 3.55 -33.01 9.32
C MET A 1 2.99 -31.62 9.02
N PHE A 2 1.67 -31.50 8.82
CA PHE A 2 1.01 -30.21 8.59
C PHE A 2 0.53 -29.68 9.94
N GLY A 3 1.46 -29.19 10.75
CA GLY A 3 1.24 -28.78 12.14
C GLY A 3 1.00 -27.27 12.27
N LEU A 4 0.11 -26.69 11.46
CA LEU A 4 -0.33 -25.31 11.64
C LEU A 4 -1.76 -25.33 12.14
N SER A 5 -2.00 -24.69 13.28
CA SER A 5 -3.34 -24.51 13.83
C SER A 5 -4.19 -23.67 12.87
N ALA A 6 -5.51 -23.81 12.94
CA ALA A 6 -6.44 -23.03 12.12
C ALA A 6 -6.24 -21.50 12.29
N ALA A 7 -5.82 -21.07 13.49
CA ALA A 7 -5.48 -19.67 13.77
C ALA A 7 -4.25 -19.21 12.98
N GLU A 8 -3.19 -20.03 12.93
CA GLU A 8 -1.96 -19.70 12.17
C GLU A 8 -2.22 -19.66 10.67
N VAL A 9 -3.01 -20.60 10.14
CA VAL A 9 -3.44 -20.57 8.72
C VAL A 9 -4.20 -19.28 8.42
N THR A 10 -5.10 -18.85 9.32
CA THR A 10 -5.86 -17.61 9.18
C THR A 10 -4.97 -16.36 9.24
N GLU A 11 -3.98 -16.34 10.13
CA GLU A 11 -3.03 -15.24 10.26
C GLU A 11 -2.16 -15.09 9.00
N VAL A 12 -1.66 -16.21 8.46
CA VAL A 12 -0.91 -16.24 7.19
C VAL A 12 -1.79 -15.76 6.04
N TYR A 13 -3.06 -16.18 6.00
CA TYR A 13 -4.01 -15.67 5.00
C TYR A 13 -4.22 -14.17 5.12
N LYS A 14 -4.36 -13.60 6.33
CA LYS A 14 -4.47 -12.15 6.54
C LYS A 14 -3.26 -11.38 6.01
N GLN A 15 -2.05 -11.92 6.13
CA GLN A 15 -0.85 -11.26 5.61
C GLN A 15 -0.87 -11.15 4.08
N ARG A 16 -1.46 -12.13 3.38
CA ARG A 16 -1.60 -12.11 1.92
C ARG A 16 -2.45 -10.93 1.43
N TRP A 17 -3.49 -10.57 2.17
CA TRP A 17 -4.31 -9.37 1.90
C TRP A 17 -3.52 -8.07 2.03
N LYS A 18 -2.57 -8.00 2.97
CA LYS A 18 -1.72 -6.80 3.12
C LYS A 18 -0.86 -6.56 1.87
N ILE A 19 -0.37 -7.63 1.26
CA ILE A 19 0.42 -7.57 0.02
C ILE A 19 -0.45 -7.11 -1.17
N GLU A 20 -1.69 -7.60 -1.28
CA GLU A 20 -2.61 -7.15 -2.33
C GLU A 20 -2.96 -5.66 -2.22
N VAL A 21 -3.21 -5.17 -1.00
CA VAL A 21 -3.45 -3.75 -0.75
C VAL A 21 -2.22 -2.91 -1.12
N PHE A 22 -1.01 -3.40 -0.82
CA PHE A 22 0.23 -2.75 -1.23
C PHE A 22 0.36 -2.67 -2.76
N PHE A 23 0.12 -3.76 -3.48
CA PHE A 23 0.17 -3.74 -4.95
C PHE A 23 -0.94 -2.89 -5.58
N LYS A 24 -2.12 -2.84 -4.96
CA LYS A 24 -3.20 -1.93 -5.40
C LYS A 24 -2.78 -0.48 -5.26
N PHE A 25 -2.21 -0.11 -4.11
CA PHE A 25 -1.67 1.22 -3.86
C PHE A 25 -0.56 1.57 -4.85
N LEU A 26 0.42 0.68 -5.05
CA LEU A 26 1.52 0.89 -6.01
C LEU A 26 0.99 1.18 -7.43
N LYS A 27 -0.01 0.42 -7.88
CA LYS A 27 -0.63 0.64 -9.20
C LYS A 27 -1.43 1.94 -9.28
N GLN A 28 -2.03 2.40 -8.18
CA GLN A 28 -2.75 3.67 -8.12
C GLN A 28 -1.80 4.87 -8.17
N GLU A 29 -0.75 4.86 -7.34
CA GLU A 29 0.22 5.96 -7.26
C GLU A 29 1.10 6.07 -8.52
N MET A 30 1.47 4.94 -9.12
CA MET A 30 2.25 4.96 -10.37
C MET A 30 1.43 5.33 -11.61
N ASN A 31 0.17 5.78 -11.44
CA ASN A 31 -0.82 6.10 -12.47
C ASN A 31 -0.25 6.09 -13.90
N PHE A 32 -0.22 4.89 -14.49
CA PHE A 32 0.43 4.59 -15.78
C PHE A 32 -0.14 5.39 -16.96
N LYS A 33 -1.19 6.19 -16.74
CA LYS A 33 -1.83 7.06 -17.72
C LYS A 33 -1.02 8.33 -18.02
N HIS A 34 -0.31 8.89 -17.03
CA HIS A 34 0.52 10.07 -17.21
C HIS A 34 1.86 9.89 -16.49
N PHE A 35 2.73 9.08 -17.09
CA PHE A 35 4.14 9.07 -16.70
C PHE A 35 4.71 10.49 -16.83
N LEU A 36 5.15 11.07 -15.71
CA LEU A 36 5.84 12.36 -15.67
C LEU A 36 7.14 12.33 -16.48
N SER A 37 7.71 11.14 -16.65
CA SER A 37 8.86 10.86 -17.52
C SER A 37 8.80 9.39 -17.97
N ARG A 38 9.03 9.12 -19.27
CA ARG A 38 9.16 7.76 -19.82
C ARG A 38 10.60 7.23 -19.78
N ASN A 39 11.53 7.98 -19.17
CA ASN A 39 12.90 7.53 -18.98
C ASN A 39 13.00 6.57 -17.79
N GLU A 40 13.88 5.58 -17.86
CA GLU A 40 14.13 4.59 -16.80
C GLU A 40 14.42 5.26 -15.45
N ASN A 41 15.29 6.27 -15.46
CA ASN A 41 15.61 7.06 -14.26
C ASN A 41 14.38 7.78 -13.67
N GLY A 42 13.47 8.24 -14.54
CA GLY A 42 12.23 8.90 -14.13
C GLY A 42 11.28 7.92 -13.45
N ILE A 43 11.16 6.71 -13.99
CA ILE A 43 10.37 5.62 -13.39
C ILE A 43 10.96 5.21 -12.04
N GLN A 44 12.28 5.07 -11.95
CA GLN A 44 12.97 4.77 -10.69
C GLN A 44 12.71 5.83 -9.63
N ALA A 45 12.84 7.12 -9.98
CA ALA A 45 12.58 8.22 -9.05
C ALA A 45 11.12 8.25 -8.55
N VAL A 46 10.15 8.00 -9.44
CA VAL A 46 8.72 7.91 -9.07
C VAL A 46 8.47 6.71 -8.16
N LEU A 47 9.12 5.57 -8.41
CA LEU A 47 9.02 4.39 -7.56
C LEU A 47 9.55 4.66 -6.15
N TYR A 48 10.76 5.22 -6.03
CA TYR A 48 11.32 5.59 -4.73
C TYR A 48 10.46 6.61 -3.99
N THR A 49 9.97 7.64 -4.68
CA THR A 49 9.11 8.67 -4.08
C THR A 49 7.79 8.06 -3.59
N THR A 50 7.16 7.20 -4.40
CA THR A 50 5.94 6.47 -4.03
C THR A 50 6.14 5.62 -2.77
N LEU A 51 7.28 4.90 -2.68
CA LEU A 51 7.61 4.09 -1.51
C LEU A 51 7.83 4.94 -0.26
N ILE A 52 8.55 6.06 -0.38
CA ILE A 52 8.79 6.99 0.74
C ILE A 52 7.47 7.57 1.23
N THR A 53 6.61 8.05 0.33
CA THR A 53 5.28 8.58 0.66
C THR A 53 4.41 7.53 1.36
N ALA A 54 4.43 6.28 0.89
CA ALA A 54 3.70 5.18 1.54
C ALA A 54 4.15 4.95 2.98
N MET A 55 5.47 4.96 3.23
CA MET A 55 6.02 4.82 4.58
C MET A 55 5.65 6.00 5.47
N LEU A 56 5.72 7.23 4.95
CA LEU A 56 5.33 8.42 5.71
C LEU A 56 3.85 8.38 6.09
N ILE A 57 2.96 7.99 5.18
CA ILE A 57 1.53 7.81 5.46
C ILE A 57 1.32 6.73 6.53
N TYR A 58 2.06 5.61 6.44
CA TYR A 58 1.99 4.55 7.43
C TYR A 58 2.42 5.03 8.82
N ILE A 59 3.57 5.71 8.93
CA ILE A 59 4.08 6.26 10.19
C ILE A 59 3.13 7.32 10.74
N TYR A 60 2.66 8.23 9.89
CA TYR A 60 1.70 9.26 10.26
C TYR A 60 0.42 8.65 10.85
N ARG A 61 -0.07 7.56 10.25
CA ARG A 61 -1.22 6.83 10.79
C ARG A 61 -0.94 6.23 12.17
N GLN A 62 0.24 5.64 12.36
CA GLN A 62 0.64 5.04 13.64
C GLN A 62 0.74 6.10 14.75
N VAL A 63 1.38 7.23 14.46
CA VAL A 63 1.56 8.34 15.41
C VAL A 63 0.21 8.98 15.78
N ASN A 64 -0.64 9.22 14.80
CA ASN A 64 -1.93 9.90 15.02
C ASN A 64 -3.07 8.95 15.43
N ARG A 65 -2.81 7.64 15.57
CA ARG A 65 -3.82 6.61 15.92
C ARG A 65 -5.11 6.70 15.09
N ILE A 66 -4.97 7.03 13.80
CA ILE A 66 -6.12 7.21 12.91
C ILE A 66 -6.66 5.81 12.51
N GLU A 67 -7.89 5.50 12.90
CA GLU A 67 -8.49 4.16 12.76
C GLU A 67 -8.89 3.74 11.31
N GLY A 68 -8.66 4.58 10.30
CA GLY A 68 -8.80 4.11 8.91
C GLY A 68 -8.84 5.19 7.85
N TYR A 69 -8.61 4.77 6.61
CA TYR A 69 -8.67 5.59 5.38
C TYR A 69 -10.09 6.06 5.00
N LYS A 70 -11.09 5.88 5.88
CA LYS A 70 -12.50 6.16 5.60
C LYS A 70 -12.77 7.63 5.20
N TRP A 71 -11.88 8.57 5.52
CA TRP A 71 -11.99 9.96 5.04
C TRP A 71 -11.66 10.16 3.56
N LEU A 72 -10.85 9.29 2.94
CA LEU A 72 -10.54 9.39 1.51
C LEU A 72 -11.66 8.88 0.60
N VAL A 73 -12.60 8.09 1.14
CA VAL A 73 -13.79 7.61 0.42
C VAL A 73 -15.03 8.48 0.75
N ALA A 74 -14.99 9.26 1.84
CA ALA A 74 -16.11 10.11 2.26
C ALA A 74 -16.20 11.47 1.52
N PHE A 75 -15.28 11.78 0.60
CA PHE A 75 -15.32 13.02 -0.19
C PHE A 75 -16.11 12.88 -1.52
N HIS A 76 -16.79 11.76 -1.72
CA HIS A 76 -17.58 11.50 -2.92
C HIS A 76 -19.01 11.05 -2.59
N GLN A 77 -19.63 11.72 -1.62
CA GLN A 77 -21.08 11.71 -1.41
C GLN A 77 -21.58 13.08 -0.98
#